data_AF-A0A506UC73-F1
#
_entry.id   AF-A0A506UC73-F1
#
_cell.length_a   1.000
_cell.length_b   1.000
_cell.length_c   1.000
_cell.angle_alpha   90.00
_cell.angle_beta   90.00
_cell.angle_gamma   90.00
#
_symmetry.space_group_name_H-M   'P 1'
#
loop_
_entity.id
_entity.type
_entity.pdbx_description
1 polymer ?
#
loop_
_entity_poly.entity_id
_entity_poly.type
_entity_poly.pdbx_seq_one_letter_code
_entity_poly.pdbx_strand_id
1 'polypeptide(L)'
;MKTKTAVLVAGFASLLAGCSTYQTPSPSQGMPTYSPASAVDGQWLDQNGIVSIFTNGQFQTRTADTNQMLASGTYTDLGNNVIEIDLTSVIRQTKARVNCAVVSSYLMNCTPNQGAQFQLYKPAAAPPGYVLPSAAAAAGTGGDTATGASDLPQPYTPPTYNSTSM
;
A
#
# COMPACT_ATOMS: atom_id res chain seq x y z
N MET A 1 67.33 -33.63 42.98
CA MET A 1 66.30 -34.69 43.11
C MET A 1 65.37 -34.53 41.90
N LYS A 2 65.25 -35.36 40.85
CA LYS A 2 65.37 -36.81 40.55
C LYS A 2 64.17 -37.68 40.95
N THR A 3 63.14 -37.68 40.10
CA THR A 3 62.20 -38.77 39.69
C THR A 3 61.64 -38.31 38.32
N LYS A 4 61.72 -38.97 37.13
CA LYS A 4 61.51 -40.36 36.64
C LYS A 4 60.07 -40.82 36.98
N THR A 5 59.12 -41.17 36.07
CA THR A 5 59.18 -41.96 34.82
C THR A 5 57.79 -41.99 34.10
N ALA A 6 57.78 -42.15 32.76
CA ALA A 6 56.86 -42.87 31.83
C ALA A 6 55.32 -42.84 32.01
N VAL A 7 54.51 -42.38 31.03
CA VAL A 7 54.05 -42.98 29.73
C VAL A 7 53.02 -44.13 29.87
N LEU A 8 51.79 -43.92 29.37
CA LEU A 8 50.96 -44.82 28.50
C LEU A 8 49.50 -44.28 28.41
N VAL A 9 49.10 -43.74 27.26
CA VAL A 9 48.18 -44.32 26.24
C VAL A 9 46.73 -44.48 26.70
N ALA A 10 45.82 -43.76 26.03
CA ALA A 10 44.64 -44.32 25.36
C ALA A 10 43.92 -43.18 24.61
N GLY A 11 43.78 -43.34 23.29
CA GLY A 11 43.03 -42.42 22.47
C GLY A 11 41.54 -42.44 22.79
N PHE A 12 40.91 -41.29 22.64
CA PHE A 12 39.49 -41.20 22.34
C PHE A 12 39.31 -40.06 21.34
N ALA A 13 39.01 -40.42 20.10
CA ALA A 13 38.55 -39.51 19.08
C ALA A 13 37.12 -39.09 19.44
N SER A 14 36.97 -37.90 20.03
CA SER A 14 35.68 -37.25 20.21
C SER A 14 35.53 -36.21 19.11
N LEU A 15 34.87 -36.63 18.04
CA LEU A 15 34.33 -35.77 17.00
C LEU A 15 33.17 -34.91 17.57
N LEU A 16 33.17 -33.63 17.21
CA LEU A 16 32.04 -32.69 17.13
C LEU A 16 31.32 -32.29 18.44
N ALA A 17 31.58 -31.05 18.88
CA ALA A 17 30.53 -30.13 19.34
C ALA A 17 31.03 -28.68 19.24
N GLY A 18 30.98 -28.11 18.04
CA GLY A 18 31.10 -26.67 17.87
C GLY A 18 29.87 -25.98 18.45
N CYS A 19 29.93 -25.52 19.70
CA CYS A 19 29.02 -24.50 20.19
C CYS A 19 29.52 -23.13 19.69
N SER A 20 29.41 -22.90 18.37
CA SER A 20 29.29 -21.53 17.90
C SER A 20 27.95 -21.04 18.40
N THR A 21 27.99 -20.17 19.41
CA THR A 21 26.86 -19.37 19.86
C THR A 21 26.24 -18.76 18.61
N TYR A 22 25.08 -19.28 18.21
CA TYR A 22 24.22 -18.63 17.23
C TYR A 22 23.79 -17.31 17.86
N GLN A 23 24.54 -16.25 17.57
CA GLN A 23 23.99 -14.90 17.57
C GLN A 23 22.92 -14.92 16.49
N THR A 24 21.68 -15.15 16.91
CA THR A 24 20.50 -14.75 16.15
C THR A 24 20.76 -13.34 15.64
N PRO A 25 20.77 -13.10 14.32
CA PRO A 25 20.68 -11.74 13.81
C PRO A 25 19.36 -11.19 14.35
N SER A 26 19.45 -10.29 15.33
CA SER A 26 18.30 -9.51 15.74
C SER A 26 17.66 -8.93 14.49
N PRO A 27 16.33 -8.98 14.36
CA PRO A 27 15.65 -8.47 13.19
C PRO A 27 16.02 -7.00 13.04
N SER A 28 16.57 -6.68 11.87
CA SER A 28 16.49 -5.37 11.23
C SER A 28 16.77 -4.19 12.17
N GLN A 29 18.01 -3.70 12.07
CA GLN A 29 18.34 -2.28 12.22
C GLN A 29 17.12 -1.44 11.88
N GLY A 30 16.64 -0.68 12.87
CA GLY A 30 15.44 0.13 12.76
C GLY A 30 15.49 0.98 11.49
N MET A 31 14.79 0.51 10.46
CA MET A 31 14.37 1.36 9.36
C MET A 31 13.64 2.51 10.04
N PRO A 32 14.02 3.79 9.80
CA PRO A 32 13.30 4.90 10.39
C PRO A 32 11.83 4.71 10.02
N THR A 33 11.01 4.42 11.03
CA THR A 33 9.56 4.43 10.89
C THR A 33 9.22 5.88 10.61
N TYR A 34 9.11 6.22 9.33
CA TYR A 34 8.57 7.49 8.88
C TYR A 34 7.13 7.51 9.36
N SER A 35 6.91 8.06 10.56
CA SER A 35 5.56 8.34 11.04
C SER A 35 5.02 9.43 10.13
N PRO A 36 3.98 9.17 9.34
CA PRO A 36 3.37 10.21 8.51
C PRO A 36 2.94 11.36 9.42
N ALA A 37 3.31 12.59 9.07
CA ALA A 37 2.96 13.78 9.84
C ALA A 37 1.48 14.16 9.63
N SER A 38 0.90 13.77 8.49
CA SER A 38 -0.52 13.90 8.15
C SER A 38 -1.08 12.61 7.56
N ALA A 39 -2.40 12.40 7.67
CA ALA A 39 -3.12 11.28 7.03
C ALA A 39 -2.92 11.26 5.50
N VAL A 40 -2.59 12.41 4.91
CA VAL A 40 -2.35 12.57 3.47
C VAL A 40 -0.95 12.08 3.09
N ASP A 41 0.00 12.08 4.02
CA ASP A 41 1.41 11.74 3.74
C ASP A 41 1.55 10.30 3.22
N GLY A 42 2.54 10.13 2.34
CA GLY A 42 2.85 8.86 1.71
C GLY A 42 2.88 8.96 0.18
N GLN A 43 2.92 7.78 -0.45
CA GLN A 43 2.98 7.64 -1.89
C GLN A 43 1.58 7.39 -2.45
N TRP A 44 1.23 8.13 -3.49
CA TRP A 44 -0.02 8.04 -4.21
C TRP A 44 0.26 7.77 -5.67
N LEU A 45 -0.61 6.99 -6.32
CA LEU A 45 -0.50 6.68 -7.74
C LEU A 45 -1.73 7.19 -8.48
N ASP A 46 -1.54 7.63 -9.72
CA ASP A 46 -2.62 7.88 -10.65
C ASP A 46 -2.88 6.67 -11.57
N GLN A 47 -3.88 6.80 -12.45
CA GLN A 47 -4.21 5.78 -13.45
C GLN A 47 -3.14 5.60 -14.54
N ASN A 48 -2.25 6.58 -14.71
CA ASN A 48 -1.22 6.58 -15.73
C ASN A 48 0.14 6.04 -15.22
N GLY A 49 0.20 5.59 -13.96
CA GLY A 49 1.44 5.12 -13.34
C GLY A 49 2.38 6.27 -12.91
N ILE A 50 1.84 7.47 -12.70
CA ILE A 50 2.57 8.58 -12.13
C ILE A 50 2.51 8.46 -10.60
N VAL A 51 3.66 8.63 -9.95
CA VAL A 51 3.80 8.56 -8.50
C VAL A 51 3.88 9.98 -7.92
N SER A 52 2.91 10.32 -7.09
CA SER A 52 2.85 11.57 -6.33
C SER A 52 3.15 11.32 -4.86
N ILE A 53 4.02 12.13 -4.26
CA ILE A 53 4.53 11.92 -2.90
C ILE A 53 4.29 13.16 -2.07
N PHE A 54 3.67 12.92 -0.93
CA PHE A 54 3.32 13.91 0.07
C PHE A 54 4.15 13.61 1.30
N THR A 55 4.96 14.57 1.73
CA THR A 55 5.90 14.39 2.84
C THR A 55 6.13 15.72 3.52
N ASN A 56 5.66 15.88 4.76
CA ASN A 56 5.92 17.07 5.58
C ASN A 56 5.62 18.41 4.87
N GLY A 57 4.47 18.51 4.20
CA GLY A 57 4.06 19.71 3.46
C GLY A 57 4.70 19.86 2.06
N GLN A 58 5.60 18.96 1.67
CA GLN A 58 6.20 18.93 0.33
C GLN A 58 5.46 17.97 -0.60
N PHE A 59 5.31 18.39 -1.87
CA PHE A 59 4.70 17.61 -2.93
C PHE A 59 5.71 17.37 -4.05
N GLN A 60 5.85 16.12 -4.48
CA GLN A 60 6.69 15.75 -5.63
C GLN A 60 5.97 14.75 -6.49
N THR A 61 6.12 14.86 -7.81
CA THR A 61 5.55 13.93 -8.75
C THR A 61 6.62 13.41 -9.72
N ARG A 62 6.62 12.11 -9.98
CA ARG A 62 7.58 11.43 -10.84
C ARG A 62 6.93 10.33 -11.68
N THR A 63 7.56 9.95 -12.77
CA THR A 63 7.19 8.74 -13.53
C THR A 63 7.53 7.48 -12.73
N ALA A 64 6.70 6.43 -12.81
CA ALA A 64 7.04 5.14 -12.21
C ALA A 64 8.23 4.47 -12.90
N ASP A 65 8.35 4.62 -14.22
CA ASP A 65 9.29 3.83 -15.04
C ASP A 65 10.73 4.34 -14.93
N THR A 66 10.92 5.66 -15.07
CA THR A 66 12.23 6.31 -15.14
C THR A 66 12.57 7.12 -13.90
N ASN A 67 11.65 7.22 -12.93
CA ASN A 67 11.79 8.07 -11.74
C ASN A 67 12.02 9.55 -12.08
N GLN A 68 11.66 9.98 -13.28
CA GLN A 68 11.88 11.34 -13.73
C GLN A 68 10.92 12.29 -13.02
N MET A 69 11.44 13.35 -12.41
CA MET A 69 10.63 14.37 -11.76
C MET A 69 9.84 15.18 -12.80
N LEU A 70 8.51 15.18 -12.64
CA LEU A 70 7.57 15.89 -13.51
C LEU A 70 7.14 17.23 -12.91
N ALA A 71 6.98 17.26 -11.57
CA ALA A 71 6.57 18.43 -10.83
C ALA A 71 7.07 18.40 -9.38
N SER A 72 7.24 19.58 -8.81
CA SER A 72 7.57 19.79 -7.39
C SER A 72 6.75 20.94 -6.83
N GLY A 73 6.42 20.91 -5.55
CA GLY A 73 5.59 21.91 -4.93
C GLY A 73 5.39 21.68 -3.45
N THR A 74 4.35 22.29 -2.92
CA THR A 74 3.91 22.15 -1.53
C THR A 74 2.44 21.80 -1.49
N TYR A 75 2.01 21.17 -0.41
CA TYR A 75 0.59 20.95 -0.13
C TYR A 75 0.24 21.49 1.25
N THR A 76 -1.00 21.94 1.39
CA THR A 76 -1.56 22.43 2.65
C THR A 76 -2.92 21.79 2.85
N ASP A 77 -3.20 21.36 4.07
CA ASP A 77 -4.54 20.91 4.46
C ASP A 77 -5.42 22.13 4.67
N LEU A 78 -6.51 22.24 3.91
CA LEU A 78 -7.49 23.32 4.02
C LEU A 78 -8.62 22.97 5.00
N GLY A 79 -8.63 21.76 5.55
CA GLY A 79 -9.73 21.22 6.34
C GLY A 79 -10.82 20.59 5.48
N ASN A 80 -11.85 20.03 6.12
CA ASN A 80 -13.01 19.42 5.46
C ASN A 80 -12.66 18.32 4.44
N ASN A 81 -11.58 17.58 4.67
CA ASN A 81 -11.04 16.58 3.75
C ASN A 81 -10.57 17.18 2.42
N VAL A 82 -10.17 18.44 2.38
CA VAL A 82 -9.64 19.10 1.18
C VAL A 82 -8.20 19.51 1.42
N ILE A 83 -7.32 19.14 0.50
CA ILE A 83 -5.97 19.68 0.42
C ILE A 83 -5.82 20.56 -0.81
N GLU A 84 -4.99 21.59 -0.68
CA GLU A 84 -4.54 22.41 -1.81
C GLU A 84 -3.08 22.09 -2.09
N ILE A 85 -2.75 21.89 -3.36
CA ILE A 85 -1.41 21.64 -3.85
C ILE A 85 -1.03 22.79 -4.77
N ASP A 86 0.05 23.49 -4.42
CA ASP A 86 0.70 24.45 -5.30
C ASP A 86 1.92 23.77 -5.91
N LEU A 87 1.86 23.44 -7.20
CA LEU A 87 2.91 22.71 -7.91
C LEU A 87 3.51 23.53 -9.03
N THR A 88 4.78 23.25 -9.32
CA THR A 88 5.51 23.74 -10.49
C THR A 88 5.92 22.55 -11.33
N SER A 89 5.51 22.53 -12.60
CA SER A 89 5.96 21.53 -13.55
C SER A 89 7.42 21.80 -13.92
N VAL A 90 8.28 20.80 -13.75
CA VAL A 90 9.71 20.90 -14.11
C VAL A 90 9.87 20.91 -15.63
N ILE A 91 9.05 20.11 -16.33
CA ILE A 91 9.14 19.96 -17.79
C ILE A 91 8.57 21.17 -18.51
N ARG A 92 7.43 21.71 -18.04
CA ARG A 92 6.73 22.81 -18.71
C ARG A 92 7.06 24.18 -18.14
N GLN A 93 7.78 24.24 -17.02
CA GLN A 93 8.12 25.48 -16.30
C GLN A 93 6.88 26.33 -15.94
N THR A 94 5.73 25.68 -15.73
CA THR A 94 4.47 26.35 -15.38
C THR A 94 4.06 26.03 -13.95
N LYS A 95 3.38 26.98 -13.31
CA LYS A 95 2.74 26.78 -12.00
C LYS A 95 1.28 26.42 -12.17
N ALA A 96 0.80 25.49 -11.35
CA ALA A 96 -0.59 25.10 -11.30
C ALA A 96 -1.01 24.88 -9.84
N ARG A 97 -2.31 25.04 -9.60
CA ARG A 97 -2.92 24.77 -8.31
C ARG A 97 -3.91 23.64 -8.46
N VAL A 98 -3.93 22.72 -7.50
CA VAL A 98 -4.80 21.55 -7.52
C VAL A 98 -5.49 21.41 -6.18
N ASN A 99 -6.81 21.32 -6.20
CA ASN A 99 -7.59 21.03 -5.00
C ASN A 99 -7.94 19.55 -5.02
N CYS A 100 -7.50 18.81 -4.01
CA CYS A 100 -7.81 17.40 -3.87
C CYS A 100 -8.75 17.15 -2.70
N ALA A 101 -9.91 16.57 -2.99
CA ALA A 101 -10.84 16.09 -1.99
C ALA A 101 -10.48 14.65 -1.60
N VAL A 102 -10.19 14.42 -0.32
CA VAL A 102 -9.97 13.11 0.29
C VAL A 102 -11.32 12.41 0.44
N VAL A 103 -11.57 11.45 -0.44
CA VAL A 103 -12.81 10.66 -0.46
C VAL A 103 -12.73 9.52 0.54
N SER A 104 -11.55 8.91 0.67
CA SER A 104 -11.23 7.89 1.67
C SER A 104 -9.76 7.99 2.08
N SER A 105 -9.35 7.25 3.10
CA SER A 105 -7.95 7.19 3.56
C SER A 105 -6.95 6.78 2.46
N TYR A 106 -7.45 6.19 1.37
CA TYR A 106 -6.66 5.71 0.25
C TYR A 106 -7.07 6.29 -1.10
N LEU A 107 -8.05 7.20 -1.19
CA LEU A 107 -8.55 7.75 -2.45
C LEU A 107 -8.74 9.27 -2.37
N MET A 108 -8.22 10.00 -3.37
CA MET A 108 -8.39 11.43 -3.52
C MET A 108 -8.82 11.81 -4.94
N ASN A 109 -9.74 12.77 -5.04
CA ASN A 109 -10.20 13.38 -6.29
C ASN A 109 -9.57 14.76 -6.44
N CYS A 110 -8.69 14.92 -7.41
CA CYS A 110 -7.88 16.12 -7.61
C CYS A 110 -8.35 16.91 -8.82
N THR A 111 -8.75 18.16 -8.59
CA THR A 111 -9.20 19.10 -9.63
C THR A 111 -8.15 20.21 -9.78
N PRO A 112 -7.39 20.22 -10.90
CA PRO A 112 -6.46 21.29 -11.18
C PRO A 112 -7.20 22.57 -11.61
N ASN A 113 -6.59 23.73 -11.40
CA ASN A 113 -7.07 25.02 -11.90
C ASN A 113 -7.10 25.09 -13.43
N GLN A 114 -6.31 24.23 -14.09
CA GLN A 114 -6.26 24.07 -15.54
C GLN A 114 -6.12 22.58 -15.88
N GLY A 115 -6.98 22.09 -16.77
CA GLY A 115 -6.95 20.70 -17.25
C GLY A 115 -8.07 19.84 -16.70
N ALA A 116 -7.95 18.53 -16.90
CA ALA A 116 -8.93 17.54 -16.46
C ALA A 116 -8.70 17.11 -15.01
N GLN A 117 -9.79 16.78 -14.32
CA GLN A 117 -9.73 16.15 -13.01
C GLN A 117 -9.05 14.78 -13.12
N PHE A 118 -8.29 14.42 -12.09
CA PHE A 118 -7.64 13.12 -11.96
C PHE A 118 -7.86 12.55 -10.56
N GLN A 119 -7.57 11.27 -10.40
CA GLN A 119 -7.71 10.56 -9.13
C GLN A 119 -6.36 10.02 -8.70
N LEU A 120 -6.15 9.99 -7.40
CA LEU A 120 -4.96 9.43 -6.77
C LEU A 120 -5.41 8.37 -5.76
N TYR A 121 -4.73 7.22 -5.76
CA TYR A 121 -4.90 6.22 -4.70
C TYR A 121 -3.61 5.94 -3.96
N LYS A 122 -3.71 5.58 -2.67
CA LYS A 122 -2.59 5.22 -1.81
C LYS A 122 -2.50 3.70 -1.68
N PRO A 123 -1.56 3.02 -2.36
CA PRO A 123 -1.48 1.56 -2.31
C PRO A 123 -1.28 1.01 -0.89
N ALA A 124 -0.55 1.76 -0.04
CA ALA A 124 -0.28 1.34 1.33
C ALA A 124 -1.53 1.26 2.22
N ALA A 125 -2.62 1.93 1.84
CA ALA A 125 -3.88 1.94 2.59
C ALA A 125 -5.05 1.32 1.79
N ALA A 126 -4.83 0.93 0.54
CA ALA A 126 -5.85 0.36 -0.32
C ALA A 126 -5.98 -1.16 -0.07
N PRO A 127 -7.19 -1.74 -0.23
CA PRO A 127 -7.37 -3.19 -0.21
C PRO A 127 -6.51 -3.89 -1.27
N PRO A 128 -6.09 -5.16 -1.04
CA PRO A 128 -5.36 -5.94 -2.04
C PRO A 128 -6.15 -6.05 -3.35
N GLY A 129 -5.47 -5.80 -4.48
CA GLY A 129 -6.08 -5.84 -5.81
C GLY A 129 -6.90 -4.60 -6.18
N TYR A 130 -6.90 -3.55 -5.35
CA TYR A 130 -7.52 -2.29 -5.71
C TYR A 130 -6.84 -1.66 -6.92
N VAL A 131 -7.65 -1.22 -7.88
CA VAL A 131 -7.25 -0.42 -9.03
C VAL A 131 -8.09 0.85 -9.05
N LEU A 132 -7.51 1.96 -9.50
CA LEU A 132 -8.28 3.19 -9.66
C LEU A 132 -9.41 2.95 -10.66
N PRO A 133 -10.67 3.23 -10.30
CA PRO A 133 -11.72 3.29 -11.28
C PRO A 133 -11.37 4.42 -12.25
N SER A 134 -11.35 4.11 -13.55
CA SER A 134 -11.25 5.16 -14.56
C SER A 134 -12.29 6.25 -14.25
N ALA A 135 -11.97 7.53 -14.46
CA ALA A 135 -12.87 8.63 -14.09
C ALA A 135 -14.29 8.51 -14.68
N ALA A 136 -14.46 7.73 -15.76
CA ALA A 136 -15.74 7.37 -16.36
C ALA A 136 -16.64 6.49 -15.45
N ALA A 137 -16.07 5.68 -14.56
CA ALA A 137 -16.83 4.80 -13.66
C ALA A 137 -17.31 5.52 -12.38
N ALA A 138 -16.60 6.56 -11.93
CA ALA A 138 -16.93 7.28 -10.69
C ALA A 138 -18.14 8.24 -10.84
N ALA A 139 -18.49 8.63 -12.06
CA ALA A 139 -19.66 9.48 -12.34
C ALA A 139 -20.98 8.69 -12.43
N GLY A 140 -20.95 7.36 -12.21
CA GLY A 140 -22.08 6.48 -12.44
C GLY A 140 -22.33 5.47 -11.33
N THR A 141 -22.29 5.86 -10.05
CA THR A 141 -22.97 5.08 -8.98
C THR A 141 -23.25 5.94 -7.74
N GLY A 142 -24.14 6.91 -7.87
CA GLY A 142 -25.09 7.18 -6.79
C GLY A 142 -26.26 6.23 -6.99
N GLY A 143 -26.27 5.09 -6.30
CA GLY A 143 -27.35 4.11 -6.42
C GLY A 143 -26.93 2.69 -6.05
N ASP A 144 -27.19 2.35 -4.78
CA ASP A 144 -27.76 1.10 -4.27
C ASP A 144 -27.24 -0.29 -4.68
N THR A 145 -27.34 -1.20 -3.68
CA THR A 145 -27.36 -2.68 -3.72
C THR A 145 -26.02 -3.34 -3.33
N ALA A 146 -25.88 -4.22 -2.33
CA ALA A 146 -26.72 -4.71 -1.23
C ALA A 146 -25.83 -5.60 -0.33
N THR A 147 -26.13 -5.75 0.96
CA THR A 147 -26.21 -7.07 1.62
C THR A 147 -27.04 -6.92 2.90
N GLY A 148 -28.31 -7.30 2.82
CA GLY A 148 -29.23 -7.33 3.95
C GLY A 148 -30.56 -7.95 3.55
N ALA A 149 -30.52 -8.93 2.65
CA ALA A 149 -31.67 -9.77 2.35
C ALA A 149 -31.70 -10.91 3.36
N SER A 150 -32.77 -10.92 4.12
CA SER A 150 -33.39 -12.07 4.76
C SER A 150 -33.27 -13.36 3.94
N ASP A 151 -32.42 -14.28 4.39
CA ASP A 151 -32.40 -15.67 3.95
C ASP A 151 -32.75 -16.56 5.17
N LEU A 152 -34.02 -16.94 5.26
CA LEU A 152 -34.48 -18.06 6.08
C LEU A 152 -34.45 -19.30 5.17
N PRO A 153 -33.78 -20.41 5.56
CA PRO A 153 -33.70 -21.59 4.71
C PRO A 153 -35.07 -22.28 4.61
N GLN A 154 -35.60 -22.39 3.39
CA GLN A 154 -36.77 -23.22 3.09
C GLN A 154 -36.35 -24.71 3.04
N PRO A 155 -37.14 -25.63 3.64
CA PRO A 155 -36.88 -27.06 3.55
C PRO A 155 -37.25 -27.66 2.19
N TYR A 156 -36.39 -28.55 1.72
CA TYR A 156 -36.46 -29.31 0.47
C TYR A 156 -37.78 -30.06 0.29
N THR A 157 -38.40 -29.92 -0.89
CA THR A 157 -39.46 -30.81 -1.38
C THR A 157 -38.88 -31.86 -2.34
N PRO A 158 -39.19 -33.16 -2.18
CA PRO A 158 -38.72 -34.21 -3.09
C PRO A 158 -39.57 -34.28 -4.38
N PRO A 159 -39.01 -34.85 -5.47
CA PRO A 159 -39.68 -34.95 -6.76
C PRO A 159 -40.78 -36.03 -6.77
N THR A 160 -41.95 -35.71 -7.32
CA THR A 160 -43.04 -36.65 -7.56
C THR A 160 -42.76 -37.51 -8.80
N TYR A 161 -42.76 -38.83 -8.62
CA TYR A 161 -42.65 -39.81 -9.70
C TYR A 161 -43.94 -39.85 -10.54
N ASN A 162 -43.79 -39.71 -11.86
CA ASN A 162 -44.85 -39.92 -12.84
C ASN A 162 -45.08 -41.43 -13.02
N SER A 163 -46.26 -41.93 -12.62
CA SER A 163 -46.68 -43.31 -12.90
C SER A 163 -47.74 -43.30 -13.98
N THR A 164 -47.32 -43.65 -15.19
CA THR A 164 -48.17 -44.16 -16.25
C THR A 164 -48.64 -45.58 -15.86
N SER A 165 -49.94 -45.90 -15.98
CA SER A 165 -50.48 -47.13 -16.63
C SER A 165 -51.90 -47.50 -16.15
N MET A 166 -52.70 -47.89 -17.14
CA MET A 166 -53.97 -48.65 -17.15
C MET A 166 -55.27 -47.87 -17.07
#